data_AF-A0A2V8DZT2-F1
#
_entry.id   AF-A0A2V8DZT2-F1
#
_cell.length_a   1.000
_cell.length_b   1.000
_cell.length_c   1.000
_cell.angle_alpha   90.00
_cell.angle_beta   90.00
_cell.angle_gamma   90.00
#
_symmetry.space_group_name_H-M   'P 1'
#
loop_
_entity.id
_entity.type
_entity.pdbx_description
1 polymer ?
#
loop_
_entity_poly.entity_id
_entity_poly.type
_entity_poly.pdbx_seq_one_letter_code
_entity_poly.pdbx_strand_id
1 'polypeptide(L)'
;LRDAGVDLVQSVRKHGSRGNQRRRQRRHGGRPPERVGKRGYRPVGQNLSEWLPLIFNEQEARYSTLEEANMILGHIMTLYHDINAAILEERVVLPGDCRLHPQVLDNLEDSAPLARWSRGFLLGHEWLEELWSVELPGDLDDEELGAVLLTLSFFSSRNLAEAFHEETAAKTASLEAFAESILRLFPDALAEYAHFGRSVLGGVGETTASAPKRVSRTGRNDPCPCGSGKKFKKCCGETRH
;
A
#
# COMPACT_ATOMS: atom_id res chain seq x y z
N LEU A 1 18.06 -0.12 0.46
CA LEU A 1 17.40 1.10 0.97
C LEU A 1 17.97 2.41 0.41
N ARG A 2 19.25 2.49 -0.03
CA ARG A 2 19.76 3.72 -0.69
C ARG A 2 19.19 4.00 -2.09
N ASP A 3 18.74 2.97 -2.82
CA ASP A 3 18.20 3.14 -4.19
C ASP A 3 16.67 3.35 -4.26
N ALA A 4 15.90 2.96 -3.23
CA ALA A 4 14.43 3.02 -3.27
C ALA A 4 13.86 4.46 -3.32
N GLY A 5 14.58 5.44 -2.74
CA GLY A 5 14.14 6.84 -2.76
C GLY A 5 14.22 7.49 -4.15
N VAL A 6 15.18 7.07 -4.99
CA VAL A 6 15.37 7.62 -6.34
C VAL A 6 14.31 7.07 -7.29
N ASP A 7 13.99 5.79 -7.18
CA ASP A 7 12.97 5.13 -8.00
C ASP A 7 11.55 5.64 -7.67
N LEU A 8 11.27 6.01 -6.41
CA LEU A 8 9.99 6.57 -6.02
C LEU A 8 9.78 8.00 -6.54
N VAL A 9 10.80 8.86 -6.45
CA VAL A 9 10.75 10.18 -7.10
C VAL A 9 10.48 10.02 -8.60
N GLN A 10 11.08 9.02 -9.24
CA GLN A 10 10.78 8.67 -10.63
C GLN A 10 9.36 8.12 -10.83
N SER A 11 8.82 7.34 -9.89
CA SER A 11 7.45 6.82 -9.93
C SER A 11 6.41 7.95 -9.79
N VAL A 12 6.60 8.86 -8.83
CA VAL A 12 5.79 10.09 -8.68
C VAL A 12 5.87 10.93 -9.96
N ARG A 13 7.06 11.09 -10.56
CA ARG A 13 7.24 11.75 -11.87
C ARG A 13 6.52 11.01 -13.01
N LYS A 14 6.54 9.68 -13.03
CA LYS A 14 5.89 8.84 -14.04
C LYS A 14 4.37 9.05 -14.01
N HIS A 15 3.78 9.08 -12.83
CA HIS A 15 2.36 9.39 -12.64
C HIS A 15 2.04 10.86 -13.03
N GLY A 16 2.81 11.84 -12.54
CA GLY A 16 2.64 13.25 -12.94
C GLY A 16 2.74 13.50 -14.45
N SER A 17 3.67 12.83 -15.14
CA SER A 17 3.85 12.92 -16.60
C SER A 17 2.67 12.33 -17.38
N ARG A 18 2.15 11.16 -16.93
CA ARG A 18 0.95 10.54 -17.51
C ARG A 18 -0.28 11.43 -17.36
N GLY A 19 -0.49 12.04 -16.19
CA GLY A 19 -1.60 12.96 -15.93
C GLY A 19 -1.59 14.17 -16.87
N ASN A 20 -0.42 14.77 -17.08
CA ASN A 20 -0.27 15.93 -17.97
C ASN A 20 -0.56 15.59 -19.46
N GLN A 21 -0.14 14.39 -19.91
CA GLN A 21 -0.45 13.90 -21.26
C GLN A 21 -1.96 13.68 -21.45
N ARG A 22 -2.67 13.15 -20.44
CA ARG A 22 -4.13 12.95 -20.46
C ARG A 22 -4.89 14.27 -20.49
N ARG A 23 -4.51 15.25 -19.67
CA ARG A 23 -5.14 16.60 -19.66
C ARG A 23 -5.03 17.27 -21.04
N ARG A 24 -3.89 17.11 -21.72
CA ARG A 24 -3.70 17.58 -23.11
C ARG A 24 -4.59 16.84 -24.12
N GLN A 25 -4.74 15.53 -23.99
CA GLN A 25 -5.61 14.74 -24.88
C GLN A 25 -7.11 15.06 -24.68
N ARG A 26 -7.56 15.28 -23.44
CA ARG A 26 -8.94 15.68 -23.13
C ARG A 26 -9.29 17.07 -23.65
N ARG A 27 -8.35 18.02 -23.63
CA ARG A 27 -8.51 19.35 -24.23
C ARG A 27 -8.66 19.33 -25.75
N HIS A 28 -8.21 18.27 -26.42
CA HIS A 28 -8.29 18.12 -27.88
C HIS A 28 -9.41 17.19 -28.37
N GLY A 29 -10.41 16.86 -27.53
CA GLY A 29 -11.65 16.20 -27.97
C GLY A 29 -11.47 14.78 -28.52
N GLY A 30 -10.39 14.08 -28.17
CA GLY A 30 -10.15 12.71 -28.59
C GLY A 30 -11.15 11.73 -27.96
N ARG A 31 -11.81 10.92 -28.79
CA ARG A 31 -12.71 9.83 -28.39
C ARG A 31 -11.95 8.84 -27.48
N PRO A 32 -12.50 8.41 -26.33
CA PRO A 32 -11.82 7.44 -25.48
C PRO A 32 -11.62 6.12 -26.24
N PRO A 33 -10.47 5.43 -26.08
CA PRO A 33 -10.23 4.16 -26.75
C PRO A 33 -11.20 3.08 -26.22
N GLU A 34 -11.58 2.19 -27.13
CA GLU A 34 -12.47 1.05 -26.86
C GLU A 34 -11.90 0.14 -25.77
N ARG A 35 -12.76 -0.29 -24.83
CA ARG A 35 -12.41 -1.22 -23.74
C ARG A 35 -11.88 -2.53 -24.34
N VAL A 36 -10.57 -2.76 -24.21
CA VAL A 36 -9.94 -4.04 -24.59
C VAL A 36 -10.39 -5.13 -23.62
N GLY A 37 -10.64 -6.32 -24.17
CA GLY A 37 -11.41 -7.41 -23.58
C GLY A 37 -10.96 -7.91 -22.20
N LYS A 38 -11.99 -8.37 -21.46
CA LYS A 38 -11.97 -9.06 -20.17
C LYS A 38 -10.98 -10.24 -20.15
N ARG A 39 -9.72 -10.03 -19.79
CA ARG A 39 -8.91 -11.09 -19.16
C ARG A 39 -9.28 -11.09 -17.68
N GLY A 40 -9.67 -12.25 -17.17
CA GLY A 40 -10.09 -12.42 -15.78
C GLY A 40 -9.01 -11.91 -14.83
N TYR A 41 -9.27 -10.75 -14.23
CA TYR A 41 -8.40 -10.17 -13.24
C TYR A 41 -8.52 -10.99 -11.96
N ARG A 42 -7.40 -11.53 -11.48
CA ARG A 42 -7.33 -12.21 -10.19
C ARG A 42 -7.17 -11.11 -9.13
N PRO A 43 -8.04 -11.01 -8.11
CA PRO A 43 -7.87 -9.99 -7.07
C PRO A 43 -6.53 -10.18 -6.38
N VAL A 44 -5.58 -9.27 -6.61
CA VAL A 44 -4.27 -9.27 -5.96
C VAL A 44 -4.47 -8.97 -4.48
N GLY A 45 -3.77 -9.69 -3.58
CA GLY A 45 -3.79 -9.40 -2.14
C GLY A 45 -4.92 -10.07 -1.34
N GLN A 46 -5.75 -10.92 -1.96
CA GLN A 46 -6.76 -11.72 -1.23
C GLN A 46 -6.18 -12.96 -0.53
N ASN A 47 -4.97 -13.40 -0.90
CA ASN A 47 -4.34 -14.56 -0.29
C ASN A 47 -3.18 -14.14 0.61
N LEU A 48 -3.28 -14.49 1.90
CA LEU A 48 -2.26 -14.22 2.91
C LEU A 48 -0.85 -14.65 2.47
N SER A 49 -0.73 -15.79 1.78
CA SER A 49 0.58 -16.29 1.35
C SER A 49 1.30 -15.39 0.34
N GLU A 50 0.60 -14.48 -0.33
CA GLU A 50 1.17 -13.60 -1.36
C GLU A 50 1.93 -12.41 -0.76
N TRP A 51 1.47 -11.89 0.37
CA TRP A 51 2.05 -10.69 1.00
C TRP A 51 2.63 -10.92 2.39
N LEU A 52 2.28 -12.03 3.08
CA LEU A 52 2.80 -12.33 4.41
C LEU A 52 4.34 -12.36 4.48
N PRO A 53 5.08 -12.88 3.48
CA PRO A 53 6.54 -12.82 3.52
C PRO A 53 7.10 -11.39 3.60
N LEU A 54 6.40 -10.39 3.02
CA LEU A 54 6.86 -8.99 3.02
C LEU A 54 6.88 -8.40 4.43
N ILE A 55 5.94 -8.79 5.30
CA ILE A 55 5.92 -8.33 6.70
C ILE A 55 7.21 -8.73 7.43
N PHE A 56 7.76 -9.89 7.07
CA PHE A 56 9.00 -10.40 7.64
C PHE A 56 10.23 -10.04 6.80
N ASN A 57 10.12 -9.07 5.89
CA ASN A 57 11.21 -8.68 4.97
C ASN A 57 11.77 -9.90 4.21
N GLU A 58 10.85 -10.75 3.74
CA GLU A 58 11.11 -12.03 3.05
C GLU A 58 11.92 -13.05 3.87
N GLN A 59 12.11 -12.81 5.16
CA GLN A 59 12.74 -13.74 6.08
C GLN A 59 11.71 -14.69 6.70
N GLU A 60 12.19 -15.83 7.19
CA GLU A 60 11.38 -16.69 8.04
C GLU A 60 10.99 -15.94 9.32
N ALA A 61 9.72 -16.02 9.71
CA ALA A 61 9.20 -15.37 10.91
C ALA A 61 9.79 -15.90 12.23
N ARG A 62 10.50 -17.05 12.20
CA ARG A 62 11.23 -17.66 13.34
C ARG A 62 10.40 -17.75 14.63
N TYR A 63 9.15 -18.20 14.52
CA TYR A 63 8.32 -18.50 15.70
C TYR A 63 8.95 -19.59 16.56
N SER A 64 8.91 -19.41 17.88
CA SER A 64 9.43 -20.38 18.87
C SER A 64 8.50 -21.59 18.99
N THR A 65 7.19 -21.39 18.79
CA THR A 65 6.18 -22.45 18.89
C THR A 65 5.07 -22.30 17.84
N LEU A 66 4.31 -23.38 17.62
CA LEU A 66 3.11 -23.35 16.76
C LEU A 66 2.00 -22.47 17.36
N GLU A 67 1.90 -22.41 18.68
CA GLU A 67 0.92 -21.56 19.38
C GLU A 67 1.22 -20.08 19.16
N GLU A 68 2.49 -19.67 19.31
CA GLU A 68 2.95 -18.32 19.00
C GLU A 68 2.68 -17.95 17.54
N ALA A 69 3.00 -18.87 16.61
CA ALA A 69 2.73 -18.66 15.19
C ALA A 69 1.23 -18.41 14.92
N ASN A 70 0.34 -19.23 15.50
CA ASN A 70 -1.10 -19.10 15.33
C ASN A 70 -1.63 -17.79 15.94
N MET A 71 -1.12 -17.39 17.09
CA MET A 71 -1.50 -16.13 17.74
C MET A 71 -1.11 -14.92 16.89
N ILE A 72 0.15 -14.85 16.44
CA ILE A 72 0.65 -13.74 15.61
C ILE A 72 -0.09 -13.67 14.28
N LEU A 73 -0.25 -14.80 13.58
CA LEU A 73 -1.00 -14.86 12.32
C LEU A 73 -2.47 -14.47 12.53
N GLY A 74 -3.09 -14.86 13.66
CA GLY A 74 -4.43 -14.44 14.03
C GLY A 74 -4.56 -12.92 14.19
N HIS A 75 -3.58 -12.28 14.85
CA HIS A 75 -3.55 -10.83 14.98
C HIS A 75 -3.34 -10.11 13.64
N ILE A 76 -2.43 -10.60 12.79
CA ILE A 76 -2.21 -10.05 11.44
C ILE A 76 -3.51 -10.11 10.63
N MET A 77 -4.22 -11.24 10.66
CA MET A 77 -5.48 -11.39 9.95
C MET A 77 -6.60 -10.51 10.52
N THR A 78 -6.64 -10.32 11.84
CA THR A 78 -7.60 -9.41 12.47
C THR A 78 -7.38 -7.98 11.98
N LEU A 79 -6.12 -7.50 12.02
CA LEU A 79 -5.76 -6.19 11.52
C LEU A 79 -6.07 -6.02 10.03
N TYR A 80 -5.78 -7.03 9.20
CA TYR A 80 -6.11 -7.02 7.78
C TYR A 80 -7.62 -6.84 7.53
N HIS A 81 -8.46 -7.55 8.28
CA HIS A 81 -9.91 -7.40 8.15
C HIS A 81 -10.39 -6.04 8.63
N ASP A 82 -9.84 -5.52 9.73
CA ASP A 82 -10.20 -4.22 10.28
C ASP A 82 -9.87 -3.08 9.31
N ILE A 83 -8.70 -3.15 8.65
CA ILE A 83 -8.30 -2.20 7.61
C ILE A 83 -9.24 -2.28 6.40
N ASN A 84 -9.57 -3.48 5.93
CA ASN A 84 -10.50 -3.65 4.81
C ASN A 84 -11.90 -3.11 5.14
N ALA A 85 -12.40 -3.37 6.35
CA ALA A 85 -13.66 -2.80 6.81
C ALA A 85 -13.59 -1.27 6.85
N ALA A 86 -12.50 -0.70 7.37
CA ALA A 86 -12.30 0.75 7.41
C ALA A 86 -12.25 1.39 6.01
N ILE A 87 -11.66 0.70 5.01
CA ILE A 87 -11.63 1.15 3.61
C ILE A 87 -13.04 1.16 3.01
N LEU A 88 -13.84 0.13 3.27
CA LEU A 88 -15.22 0.02 2.77
C LEU A 88 -16.17 1.01 3.44
N GLU A 89 -15.95 1.28 4.72
CA GLU A 89 -16.74 2.22 5.54
C GLU A 89 -16.21 3.67 5.43
N GLU A 90 -15.21 3.91 4.58
CA GLU A 90 -14.63 5.23 4.32
C GLU A 90 -14.15 5.96 5.59
N ARG A 91 -13.60 5.20 6.54
CA ARG A 91 -13.12 5.69 7.85
C ARG A 91 -11.65 5.36 8.09
N VAL A 92 -10.86 5.32 7.03
CA VAL A 92 -9.43 5.01 7.11
C VAL A 92 -8.73 6.10 7.91
N VAL A 93 -7.99 5.68 8.93
CA VAL A 93 -7.19 6.55 9.79
C VAL A 93 -5.86 5.88 10.10
N LEU A 94 -4.87 6.66 10.51
CA LEU A 94 -3.64 6.10 11.07
C LEU A 94 -3.96 5.19 12.26
N PRO A 95 -3.29 4.03 12.39
CA PRO A 95 -3.39 3.20 13.59
C PRO A 95 -3.05 4.01 14.85
N GLY A 96 -3.73 3.77 15.97
CA GLY A 96 -3.51 4.52 17.22
C GLY A 96 -2.09 4.43 17.78
N ASP A 97 -1.35 3.36 17.44
CA ASP A 97 0.06 3.19 17.81
C ASP A 97 1.03 4.00 16.92
N CYS A 98 0.54 4.57 15.81
CA CYS A 98 1.27 5.52 14.98
C CYS A 98 1.24 6.92 15.62
N ARG A 99 1.87 7.04 16.79
CA ARG A 99 1.90 8.31 17.54
C ARG A 99 2.83 9.31 16.87
N LEU A 100 2.29 10.49 16.60
CA LEU A 100 3.02 11.60 15.99
C LEU A 100 3.91 12.29 17.01
N HIS A 101 5.14 12.61 16.62
CA HIS A 101 6.02 13.48 17.40
C HIS A 101 5.55 14.94 17.30
N PRO A 102 5.58 15.71 18.41
CA PRO A 102 5.19 17.12 18.42
C PRO A 102 6.07 17.99 17.52
N GLN A 103 7.40 17.76 17.54
CA GLN A 103 8.30 18.33 16.56
C GLN A 103 8.15 17.57 15.24
N VAL A 104 7.77 18.26 14.17
CA VAL A 104 7.40 17.59 12.91
C VAL A 104 8.56 16.81 12.30
N LEU A 105 9.79 17.34 12.37
CA LEU A 105 10.97 16.71 11.79
C LEU A 105 11.42 15.45 12.55
N ASP A 106 11.02 15.28 13.81
CA ASP A 106 11.29 14.06 14.57
C ASP A 106 10.51 12.87 13.99
N ASN A 107 9.40 13.13 13.27
CA ASN A 107 8.68 12.08 12.54
C ASN A 107 9.46 11.51 11.33
N LEU A 108 10.63 12.06 10.98
CA LEU A 108 11.55 11.52 9.97
C LEU A 108 12.60 10.58 10.56
N GLU A 109 12.67 10.42 11.88
CA GLU A 109 13.61 9.50 12.52
C GLU A 109 13.25 8.04 12.22
N ASP A 110 14.26 7.18 12.06
CA ASP A 110 14.02 5.76 11.75
C ASP A 110 13.20 5.03 12.81
N SER A 111 13.24 5.50 14.05
CA SER A 111 12.47 4.96 15.17
C SER A 111 11.05 5.51 15.25
N ALA A 112 10.74 6.60 14.55
CA ALA A 112 9.44 7.27 14.64
C ALA A 112 8.32 6.34 14.12
N PRO A 113 7.17 6.27 14.81
CA PRO A 113 6.04 5.47 14.36
C PRO A 113 5.56 5.85 12.95
N LEU A 114 5.49 7.16 12.64
CA LEU A 114 5.09 7.65 11.32
C LEU A 114 6.09 7.23 10.23
N ALA A 115 7.40 7.35 10.47
CA ALA A 115 8.40 6.92 9.50
C ALA A 115 8.31 5.41 9.20
N ARG A 116 8.11 4.57 10.22
CA ARG A 116 7.89 3.13 10.04
C ARG A 116 6.62 2.85 9.24
N TRP A 117 5.53 3.55 9.54
CA TRP A 117 4.28 3.42 8.80
C TRP A 117 4.46 3.82 7.33
N SER A 118 5.06 4.98 7.06
CA SER A 118 5.30 5.47 5.69
C SER A 118 6.20 4.55 4.88
N ARG A 119 7.21 3.92 5.50
CA ARG A 119 8.01 2.88 4.85
C ARG A 119 7.21 1.62 4.54
N GLY A 120 6.40 1.16 5.48
CA GLY A 120 5.52 0.01 5.27
C GLY A 120 4.51 0.25 4.15
N PHE A 121 3.90 1.44 4.13
CA PHE A 121 3.04 1.91 3.04
C PHE A 121 3.76 1.87 1.70
N LEU A 122 4.98 2.43 1.65
CA LEU A 122 5.77 2.46 0.42
C LEU A 122 6.07 1.05 -0.11
N LEU A 123 6.54 0.15 0.77
CA LEU A 123 6.77 -1.25 0.41
C LEU A 123 5.50 -1.94 -0.13
N GLY A 124 4.35 -1.67 0.49
CA GLY A 124 3.06 -2.19 0.02
C GLY A 124 2.64 -1.63 -1.34
N HIS A 125 2.85 -0.33 -1.58
CA HIS A 125 2.56 0.30 -2.86
C HIS A 125 3.46 -0.23 -3.99
N GLU A 126 4.77 -0.36 -3.72
CA GLU A 126 5.74 -0.93 -4.66
C GLU A 126 5.41 -2.38 -5.00
N TRP A 127 5.03 -3.19 -4.00
CA TRP A 127 4.58 -4.57 -4.25
C TRP A 127 3.34 -4.64 -5.16
N LEU A 128 2.51 -3.60 -5.15
CA LEU A 128 1.33 -3.47 -6.00
C LEU A 128 1.60 -2.74 -7.33
N GLU A 129 2.87 -2.53 -7.73
CA GLU A 129 3.21 -1.75 -8.95
C GLU A 129 2.41 -2.21 -10.18
N GLU A 130 2.28 -3.52 -10.40
CA GLU A 130 1.52 -4.05 -11.54
C GLU A 130 0.05 -3.61 -11.52
N LEU A 131 -0.56 -3.53 -10.34
CA LEU A 131 -1.93 -3.06 -10.18
C LEU A 131 -2.04 -1.56 -10.45
N TRP A 132 -1.09 -0.76 -9.97
CA TRP A 132 -1.05 0.68 -10.22
C TRP A 132 -0.62 1.03 -11.66
N SER A 133 -0.08 0.07 -12.41
CA SER A 133 0.33 0.25 -13.80
C SER A 133 -0.85 0.29 -14.78
N VAL A 134 -2.04 -0.15 -14.36
CA VAL A 134 -3.25 -0.17 -15.19
C VAL A 134 -3.77 1.25 -15.47
N GLU A 135 -4.59 1.38 -16.51
CA GLU A 135 -5.22 2.65 -16.79
C GLU A 135 -6.23 3.00 -15.68
N LEU A 136 -5.96 4.08 -14.94
CA LEU A 136 -6.89 4.58 -13.93
C LEU A 136 -8.25 4.93 -14.57
N PRO A 137 -9.38 4.60 -13.92
CA PRO A 137 -10.72 5.05 -14.31
C PRO A 137 -10.78 6.55 -14.62
N GLY A 138 -11.67 6.94 -15.54
CA GLY A 138 -11.63 8.26 -16.17
C GLY A 138 -11.88 9.47 -15.25
N ASP A 139 -12.32 9.26 -14.04
CA ASP A 139 -12.50 10.26 -12.97
C ASP A 139 -11.26 10.42 -12.08
N LEU A 140 -10.28 9.52 -12.19
CA LEU A 140 -9.05 9.53 -11.41
C LEU A 140 -7.91 10.23 -12.17
N ASP A 141 -7.13 11.05 -11.46
CA ASP A 141 -5.98 11.79 -12.01
C ASP A 141 -4.66 11.18 -11.53
N ASP A 142 -3.77 10.81 -12.47
CA ASP A 142 -2.42 10.33 -12.15
C ASP A 142 -1.61 11.41 -11.39
N GLU A 143 -1.86 12.70 -11.62
CA GLU A 143 -1.23 13.80 -10.89
C GLU A 143 -1.64 13.81 -9.42
N GLU A 144 -2.91 13.52 -9.15
CA GLU A 144 -3.48 13.44 -7.79
C GLU A 144 -2.97 12.21 -7.05
N LEU A 145 -2.90 11.06 -7.71
CA LEU A 145 -2.25 9.87 -7.15
C LEU A 145 -0.78 10.16 -6.81
N GLY A 146 -0.05 10.88 -7.66
CA GLY A 146 1.32 11.32 -7.38
C GLY A 146 1.44 12.19 -6.12
N ALA A 147 0.51 13.13 -5.91
CA ALA A 147 0.48 13.97 -4.72
C ALA A 147 0.15 13.18 -3.44
N VAL A 148 -0.76 12.20 -3.54
CA VAL A 148 -1.08 11.27 -2.45
C VAL A 148 0.15 10.43 -2.09
N LEU A 149 0.83 9.86 -3.09
CA LEU A 149 2.04 9.06 -2.89
C LEU A 149 3.15 9.88 -2.22
N LEU A 150 3.37 11.12 -2.68
CA LEU A 150 4.32 12.03 -2.04
C LEU A 150 3.97 12.22 -0.56
N THR A 151 2.70 12.56 -0.26
CA THR A 151 2.25 12.86 1.10
C THR A 151 2.44 11.67 2.04
N LEU A 152 2.00 10.47 1.63
CA LEU A 152 2.04 9.27 2.46
C LEU A 152 3.46 8.68 2.61
N SER A 153 4.34 8.91 1.63
CA SER A 153 5.73 8.43 1.66
C SER A 153 6.73 9.44 2.23
N PHE A 154 6.38 10.72 2.36
CA PHE A 154 7.27 11.81 2.77
C PHE A 154 8.09 11.49 4.02
N PHE A 155 7.44 10.93 5.04
CA PHE A 155 8.07 10.62 6.33
C PHE A 155 8.91 9.34 6.32
N SER A 156 9.00 8.61 5.21
CA SER A 156 9.74 7.34 5.14
C SER A 156 11.24 7.48 5.38
N SER A 157 11.83 8.63 5.03
CA SER A 157 13.22 8.97 5.31
C SER A 157 13.49 10.46 5.10
N ARG A 158 14.50 11.00 5.81
CA ARG A 158 14.98 12.37 5.62
C ARG A 158 15.41 12.67 4.18
N ASN A 159 16.16 11.76 3.56
CA ASN A 159 16.65 11.96 2.20
C ASN A 159 15.51 12.12 1.18
N LEU A 160 14.43 11.35 1.33
CA LEU A 160 13.27 11.47 0.45
C LEU A 160 12.51 12.78 0.69
N ALA A 161 12.33 13.16 1.96
CA ALA A 161 11.69 14.42 2.33
C ALA A 161 12.45 15.63 1.74
N GLU A 162 13.78 15.62 1.81
CA GLU A 162 14.65 16.63 1.21
C GLU A 162 14.53 16.65 -0.32
N ALA A 163 14.53 15.48 -0.98
CA ALA A 163 14.33 15.40 -2.43
C ALA A 163 12.96 15.98 -2.87
N PHE A 164 11.87 15.68 -2.16
CA PHE A 164 10.55 16.26 -2.46
C PHE A 164 10.52 17.77 -2.22
N HIS A 165 11.18 18.24 -1.17
CA HIS A 165 11.29 19.68 -0.89
C HIS A 165 12.08 20.41 -1.98
N GLU A 166 13.14 19.80 -2.50
CA GLU A 166 13.94 20.33 -3.61
C GLU A 166 13.23 20.28 -4.96
N GLU A 167 12.25 19.39 -5.17
CA GLU A 167 11.56 19.26 -6.45
C GLU A 167 10.27 20.08 -6.55
N THR A 168 9.66 20.43 -5.41
CA THR A 168 8.42 21.21 -5.39
C THR A 168 8.69 22.71 -5.48
N ALA A 169 7.69 23.49 -5.89
CA ALA A 169 7.76 24.96 -5.88
C ALA A 169 7.93 25.55 -4.46
N ALA A 170 7.92 24.71 -3.42
CA ALA A 170 8.09 25.04 -2.01
C ALA A 170 9.54 25.31 -1.57
N LYS A 171 10.50 25.41 -2.52
CA LYS A 171 11.91 25.75 -2.26
C LYS A 171 12.14 26.97 -1.36
N THR A 172 11.16 27.86 -1.29
CA THR A 172 11.23 29.11 -0.50
C THR A 172 10.87 28.91 0.97
N ALA A 173 10.18 27.82 1.33
CA ALA A 173 9.86 27.46 2.71
C ALA A 173 10.94 26.55 3.30
N SER A 174 11.08 26.51 4.63
CA SER A 174 11.94 25.53 5.28
C SER A 174 11.37 24.11 5.12
N LEU A 175 12.24 23.09 5.20
CA LEU A 175 11.81 21.68 5.22
C LEU A 175 10.79 21.43 6.35
N GLU A 176 10.96 22.08 7.49
CA GLU A 176 10.04 22.01 8.62
C GLU A 176 8.64 22.51 8.25
N ALA A 177 8.51 23.71 7.67
CA ALA A 177 7.23 24.26 7.26
C ALA A 177 6.57 23.42 6.14
N PHE A 178 7.37 22.82 5.26
CA PHE A 178 6.88 21.89 4.27
C PHE A 178 6.37 20.60 4.91
N ALA A 179 7.13 20.01 5.83
CA ALA A 179 6.74 18.81 6.58
C ALA A 179 5.45 19.03 7.40
N GLU A 180 5.26 20.20 8.01
CA GLU A 180 4.00 20.54 8.68
C GLU A 180 2.82 20.55 7.72
N SER A 181 3.01 21.09 6.51
CA SER A 181 1.97 21.13 5.50
C SER A 181 1.62 19.71 5.02
N ILE A 182 2.62 18.87 4.79
CA ILE A 182 2.44 17.46 4.47
C ILE A 182 1.69 16.72 5.58
N LEU A 183 2.06 16.95 6.85
CA LEU A 183 1.41 16.30 8.00
C LEU A 183 -0.08 16.68 8.12
N ARG A 184 -0.43 17.93 7.80
CA ARG A 184 -1.85 18.38 7.76
C ARG A 184 -2.65 17.68 6.67
N LEU A 185 -2.04 17.39 5.53
CA LEU A 185 -2.67 16.71 4.38
C LEU A 185 -2.73 15.18 4.54
N PHE A 186 -2.01 14.63 5.52
CA PHE A 186 -1.86 13.18 5.69
C PHE A 186 -3.18 12.41 5.83
N PRO A 187 -4.16 12.87 6.65
CA PRO A 187 -5.44 12.17 6.78
C PRO A 187 -6.25 12.11 5.48
N ASP A 188 -6.26 13.21 4.72
CA ASP A 188 -6.96 13.28 3.44
C ASP A 188 -6.27 12.38 2.41
N ALA A 189 -4.94 12.39 2.36
CA ALA A 189 -4.18 11.51 1.48
C ALA A 189 -4.42 10.01 1.77
N LEU A 190 -4.62 9.63 3.05
CA LEU A 190 -5.00 8.26 3.41
C LEU A 190 -6.36 7.88 2.83
N ALA A 191 -7.36 8.75 2.99
CA ALA A 191 -8.69 8.54 2.47
C ALA A 191 -8.69 8.45 0.93
N GLU A 192 -7.94 9.34 0.28
CA GLU A 192 -7.81 9.35 -1.18
C GLU A 192 -7.09 8.10 -1.71
N TYR A 193 -5.99 7.67 -1.09
CA TYR A 193 -5.33 6.42 -1.51
C TYR A 193 -6.28 5.21 -1.42
N ALA A 194 -7.08 5.14 -0.35
CA ALA A 194 -8.09 4.10 -0.20
C ALA A 194 -9.17 4.21 -1.28
N HIS A 195 -9.61 5.42 -1.62
CA HIS A 195 -10.54 5.68 -2.72
C HIS A 195 -9.96 5.22 -4.07
N PHE A 196 -8.73 5.60 -4.41
CA PHE A 196 -8.02 5.11 -5.60
C PHE A 196 -8.02 3.58 -5.66
N GLY A 197 -7.68 2.91 -4.55
CA GLY A 197 -7.70 1.46 -4.45
C GLY A 197 -9.08 0.84 -4.71
N ARG A 198 -10.15 1.39 -4.10
CA ARG A 198 -11.54 0.95 -4.34
C ARG A 198 -11.94 1.14 -5.79
N SER A 199 -11.61 2.28 -6.40
CA SER A 199 -11.97 2.61 -7.77
C SER A 199 -11.23 1.74 -8.78
N VAL A 200 -9.95 1.42 -8.53
CA VAL A 200 -9.20 0.45 -9.35
C VAL A 200 -9.78 -0.95 -9.22
N LEU A 201 -10.09 -1.42 -8.01
CA LEU A 201 -10.67 -2.75 -7.80
C LEU A 201 -12.12 -2.86 -8.32
N GLY A 202 -12.92 -1.81 -8.21
CA GLY A 202 -14.32 -1.75 -8.67
C GLY A 202 -14.47 -1.49 -10.17
N GLY A 203 -13.55 -0.73 -10.78
CA GLY A 203 -13.48 -0.52 -12.23
C GLY A 203 -13.01 -1.76 -12.99
N VAL A 204 -12.29 -2.66 -12.31
CA VAL A 204 -11.85 -3.97 -12.79
C VAL A 204 -12.94 -5.02 -12.52
N GLY A 205 -14.16 -4.73 -13.00
CA GLY A 205 -15.28 -5.68 -13.02
C GLY A 205 -15.92 -5.94 -11.65
N GLU A 206 -17.23 -5.67 -11.58
CA GLU A 206 -18.13 -6.17 -10.54
C GLU A 206 -17.80 -7.61 -10.15
N THR A 207 -17.11 -7.77 -9.03
CA THR A 207 -17.24 -8.96 -8.20
C THR A 207 -17.92 -8.51 -6.94
N THR A 208 -19.17 -8.94 -6.84
CA THR A 208 -20.05 -8.85 -5.70
C THR A 208 -19.29 -8.92 -4.38
N ALA A 209 -19.67 -8.05 -3.44
CA ALA A 209 -19.32 -8.16 -2.04
C ALA A 209 -19.50 -9.63 -1.60
N SER A 210 -18.39 -10.38 -1.56
CA SER A 210 -18.42 -11.70 -0.99
C SER A 210 -18.59 -11.45 0.50
N ALA A 211 -19.76 -11.83 1.02
CA ALA A 211 -19.98 -12.08 2.44
C ALA A 211 -18.73 -12.71 3.07
N PRO A 212 -18.41 -12.42 4.34
CA PRO A 212 -17.18 -12.89 4.98
C PRO A 212 -17.10 -14.40 4.80
N LYS A 213 -16.23 -14.84 3.88
CA LYS A 213 -15.90 -16.24 3.75
C LYS A 213 -15.24 -16.56 5.07
N ARG A 214 -15.93 -17.35 5.90
CA ARG A 214 -15.30 -18.07 7.01
C ARG A 214 -14.02 -18.64 6.43
N VAL A 215 -12.89 -18.15 6.93
CA VAL A 215 -11.55 -18.54 6.49
C VAL A 215 -11.56 -20.05 6.37
N SER A 216 -11.47 -20.56 5.14
CA SER A 216 -11.36 -22.00 4.92
C SER A 216 -10.07 -22.38 5.62
N ARG A 217 -10.17 -23.09 6.75
CA ARG A 217 -9.02 -23.70 7.43
C ARG A 217 -8.14 -24.31 6.35
N THR A 218 -6.88 -23.87 6.26
CA THR A 218 -5.90 -24.40 5.30
C THR A 218 -6.03 -25.91 5.28
N GLY A 219 -6.45 -26.44 4.14
CA GLY A 219 -6.71 -27.85 3.99
C GLY A 219 -5.42 -28.61 4.28
N ARG A 220 -5.53 -29.77 4.92
CA ARG A 220 -4.38 -30.61 5.28
C ARG A 220 -3.45 -30.91 4.06
N ASN A 221 -3.95 -30.82 2.83
CA ASN A 221 -3.18 -31.05 1.60
C ASN A 221 -2.76 -29.77 0.83
N ASP A 222 -3.17 -28.58 1.26
CA ASP A 222 -2.88 -27.32 0.56
C ASP A 222 -1.41 -26.91 0.73
N PRO A 223 -0.86 -26.04 -0.15
CA PRO A 223 0.46 -25.46 0.05
C PRO A 223 0.59 -24.81 1.43
N CYS A 224 1.70 -25.07 2.11
CA CYS A 224 1.91 -24.62 3.47
C CYS A 224 2.21 -23.10 3.48
N PRO A 225 1.49 -22.32 4.31
CA PRO A 225 1.61 -20.86 4.30
C PRO A 225 2.95 -20.32 4.83
N CYS A 226 3.83 -21.18 5.37
CA CYS A 226 5.18 -20.81 5.82
C CYS A 226 6.21 -20.64 4.68
N GLY A 227 5.79 -20.74 3.42
CA GLY A 227 6.70 -20.56 2.27
C GLY A 227 7.60 -21.76 1.95
N SER A 228 7.48 -22.88 2.68
CA SER A 228 8.35 -24.06 2.47
C SER A 228 8.12 -24.85 1.17
N GLY A 229 7.08 -24.50 0.40
CA GLY A 229 6.65 -25.24 -0.80
C GLY A 229 6.04 -26.63 -0.51
N LYS A 230 5.95 -27.06 0.76
CA LYS A 230 5.39 -28.36 1.16
C LYS A 230 3.87 -28.29 1.35
N LYS A 231 3.19 -29.45 1.37
CA LYS A 231 1.78 -29.54 1.78
C LYS A 231 1.66 -29.30 3.29
N PHE A 232 0.59 -28.63 3.72
CA PHE A 232 0.36 -28.23 5.12
C PHE A 232 0.59 -29.39 6.10
N LYS A 233 0.04 -30.59 5.84
CA LYS A 233 0.24 -31.78 6.71
C LYS A 233 1.65 -32.33 6.85
N LYS A 234 2.53 -31.97 5.91
CA LYS A 234 3.94 -32.41 5.87
C LYS A 234 4.89 -31.27 6.27
N CYS A 235 4.33 -30.25 6.90
CA CYS A 235 5.05 -29.06 7.34
C CYS A 235 4.36 -28.55 8.61
N CYS A 236 3.75 -27.36 8.60
CA CYS A 236 3.14 -26.77 9.79
C CYS A 236 1.98 -27.57 10.41
N GLY A 237 1.36 -28.49 9.64
CA GLY A 237 0.29 -29.39 10.09
C GLY A 237 0.76 -30.81 10.44
N GLU A 238 2.07 -31.04 10.58
CA GLU A 238 2.64 -32.32 10.99
C GLU A 238 2.75 -32.39 12.52
N THR A 239 1.77 -33.01 13.19
CA THR A 239 1.89 -33.39 14.60
C THR A 239 2.83 -34.60 14.69
N ARG A 240 4.04 -34.39 15.20
CA ARG A 240 4.95 -35.48 15.57
C ARG A 240 4.41 -36.13 16.85
N HIS A 241 4.06 -37.42 16.76
CA HIS A 241 3.81 -38.30 17.91
C HIS A 241 5.12 -38.93 18.37
#